data_AF-A0A9X1PGU3-F1
#
_entry.id   AF-A0A9X1PGU3-F1
#
_cell.length_a   1.000
_cell.length_b   1.000
_cell.length_c   1.000
_cell.angle_alpha   90.00
_cell.angle_beta   90.00
_cell.angle_gamma   90.00
#
_symmetry.space_group_name_H-M   'P 1'
#
loop_
_entity.id
_entity.type
_entity.pdbx_description
1 polymer ?
#
loop_
_entity_poly.entity_id
_entity_poly.type
_entity_poly.pdbx_seq_one_letter_code
_entity_poly.pdbx_strand_id
1 'polypeptide(L)'
;MLNRRLLRTKAVQALYARQLTTDANRLLALDHIEVAFQPDLNSMEPQNRTKLAGMRKLAGITLDEFIKHGKPNEDEELPEQVIKVARSAFEAYSRQTISDGEKMVRRVLNETESIYVDFIRVLSMLIELSHQAKIDRERRYDDPEAPFPKDGGLDTNRVIKVLIADKTLEEEIIRNGISWSNEMNLIRKTYREALRKDVEYEAYCKNASHTPEEDQAIVQHVLRQVILKHEVPLDYLEQRDLYWVDHSELIRSLAIKTLRSADNSATFEISPLTKDWEEDRFFVEELCRIVVAESDQYDVYLDEHLKNWELDRIALVDLIILKTALAELIHFPGIPVKVTINEFIEIAKRYSTPKSGKFVNGVLDVLSVKLAKEGVIRKSGRGLIDNK
;
A
#
# COMPACT_ATOMS: atom_id res chain seq x y z
N MET A 1 3.93 -10.03 -11.45
CA MET A 1 4.00 -8.63 -11.92
C MET A 1 2.95 -7.85 -11.17
N LEU A 2 3.30 -6.64 -10.74
CA LEU A 2 2.45 -5.73 -10.00
C LEU A 2 1.11 -5.56 -10.71
N ASN A 3 0.03 -5.77 -9.97
CA ASN A 3 -1.30 -5.55 -10.50
C ASN A 3 -1.69 -4.08 -10.27
N ARG A 4 -2.22 -3.40 -11.29
CA ARG A 4 -2.78 -2.04 -11.15
C ARG A 4 -3.87 -1.96 -10.08
N ARG A 5 -4.52 -3.07 -9.69
CA ARG A 5 -5.39 -3.13 -8.50
C ARG A 5 -4.67 -2.71 -7.22
N LEU A 6 -3.44 -3.19 -7.03
CA LEU A 6 -2.66 -2.86 -5.84
C LEU A 6 -2.30 -1.37 -5.86
N LEU A 7 -1.92 -0.83 -7.01
CA LEU A 7 -1.67 0.61 -7.18
C LEU A 7 -2.91 1.47 -6.87
N ARG A 8 -4.09 1.08 -7.36
CA ARG A 8 -5.37 1.74 -7.00
C ARG A 8 -5.68 1.65 -5.52
N THR A 9 -5.45 0.48 -4.93
CA THR A 9 -5.64 0.26 -3.48
C THR A 9 -4.74 1.21 -2.69
N LYS A 10 -3.48 1.30 -3.09
CA LYS A 10 -2.46 2.17 -2.52
C LYS A 10 -2.87 3.65 -2.66
N ALA A 11 -3.37 4.07 -3.82
CA ALA A 11 -3.93 5.41 -4.01
C ALA A 11 -5.12 5.69 -3.08
N VAL A 12 -6.08 4.77 -2.96
CA VAL A 12 -7.22 4.89 -2.04
C VAL A 12 -6.75 4.99 -0.58
N GLN A 13 -5.76 4.20 -0.17
CA GLN A 13 -5.17 4.28 1.17
C GLN A 13 -4.50 5.63 1.42
N ALA A 14 -3.74 6.16 0.44
CA ALA A 14 -3.12 7.48 0.53
C ALA A 14 -4.17 8.59 0.69
N LEU A 15 -5.24 8.54 -0.10
CA LEU A 15 -6.33 9.52 -0.06
C LEU A 15 -7.13 9.44 1.25
N TYR A 16 -7.36 8.23 1.76
CA TYR A 16 -7.99 8.01 3.07
C TYR A 16 -7.14 8.57 4.21
N ALA A 17 -5.84 8.26 4.23
CA ALA A 17 -4.91 8.82 5.20
C ALA A 17 -4.87 10.35 5.10
N ARG A 18 -4.84 10.91 3.88
CA ARG A 18 -4.88 12.36 3.65
C ARG A 18 -6.15 12.99 4.23
N GLN A 19 -7.32 12.39 4.01
CA GLN A 19 -8.57 12.91 4.58
C GLN A 19 -8.50 12.96 6.10
N LEU A 20 -8.10 11.85 6.74
CA LEU A 20 -7.95 11.81 8.20
C LEU A 20 -6.97 12.85 8.74
N THR A 21 -5.83 13.04 8.05
CA THR A 21 -4.86 14.08 8.44
C THR A 21 -5.41 15.48 8.23
N THR A 22 -6.26 15.69 7.21
CA THR A 22 -6.90 16.99 6.96
C THR A 22 -7.86 17.32 8.10
N ASP A 23 -8.68 16.37 8.53
CA ASP A 23 -9.59 16.54 9.66
C ASP A 23 -8.83 16.81 10.97
N ALA A 24 -7.73 16.07 11.20
CA ALA A 24 -6.85 16.30 12.34
C ALA A 24 -6.19 17.69 12.32
N ASN A 25 -5.71 18.13 11.16
CA ASN A 25 -5.11 19.47 11.00
C ASN A 25 -6.15 20.57 11.24
N ARG A 26 -7.42 20.35 10.88
CA ARG A 26 -8.50 21.29 11.20
C ARG A 26 -8.71 21.40 12.71
N LEU A 27 -8.68 20.29 13.44
CA LEU A 27 -8.76 20.31 14.91
C LEU A 27 -7.59 21.09 15.53
N LEU A 28 -6.36 20.89 15.05
CA LEU A 28 -5.20 21.67 15.51
C LEU A 28 -5.35 23.18 15.23
N ALA A 29 -5.96 23.55 14.11
CA ALA A 29 -6.26 24.95 13.81
C ALA A 29 -7.32 25.53 14.75
N LEU A 30 -8.34 24.73 15.14
CA LEU A 30 -9.31 25.12 16.15
C LEU A 30 -8.68 25.26 17.54
N ASP A 31 -7.75 24.38 17.91
CA ASP A 31 -6.99 24.47 19.16
C ASP A 31 -6.14 25.75 19.19
N HIS A 32 -5.52 26.11 18.06
CA HIS A 32 -4.80 27.38 17.92
C HIS A 32 -5.71 28.59 18.15
N ILE A 33 -6.92 28.56 17.60
CA ILE A 33 -7.95 29.59 17.86
C ILE A 33 -8.36 29.59 19.34
N GLU A 34 -8.53 28.42 19.95
CA GLU A 34 -8.89 28.31 21.35
C GLU A 34 -7.84 28.97 22.25
N VAL A 35 -6.56 28.65 22.06
CA VAL A 35 -5.45 29.25 22.79
C VAL A 35 -5.40 30.77 22.62
N ALA A 36 -5.64 31.28 21.41
CA ALA A 36 -5.61 32.71 21.12
C ALA A 36 -6.72 33.51 21.83
N PHE A 37 -7.84 32.87 22.19
CA PHE A 37 -8.96 33.49 22.90
C PHE A 37 -9.12 33.00 24.35
N GLN A 38 -8.11 32.30 24.90
CA GLN A 38 -8.09 32.00 26.33
C GLN A 38 -7.94 33.27 27.17
N PRO A 39 -8.58 33.36 28.35
CA PRO A 39 -8.37 34.47 29.26
C PRO A 39 -6.89 34.54 29.67
N ASP A 40 -6.27 35.70 29.46
CA ASP A 40 -4.91 35.92 29.95
C ASP A 40 -4.91 36.01 31.47
N LEU A 41 -4.37 34.97 32.11
CA LEU A 41 -4.28 34.86 33.57
C LEU A 41 -3.29 35.87 34.18
N ASN A 42 -2.39 36.44 33.39
CA ASN A 42 -1.40 37.42 33.83
C ASN A 42 -1.87 38.87 33.62
N SER A 43 -3.04 39.06 33.00
CA SER A 43 -3.59 40.39 32.75
C SER A 43 -4.04 41.06 34.05
N MET A 44 -3.63 42.31 34.25
CA MET A 44 -4.10 43.16 35.35
C MET A 44 -5.55 43.62 35.17
N GLU A 45 -6.12 43.46 33.97
CA GLU A 45 -7.49 43.88 33.65
C GLU A 45 -8.48 42.70 33.70
N PRO A 46 -9.72 42.90 34.20
CA PRO A 46 -10.74 41.86 34.19
C PRO A 46 -11.10 41.41 32.77
N GLN A 47 -10.80 40.15 32.46
CA GLN A 47 -11.09 39.54 31.17
C GLN A 47 -12.60 39.22 31.03
N ASN A 48 -13.24 39.70 29.96
CA ASN A 48 -14.64 39.36 29.67
C ASN A 48 -14.73 37.99 28.97
N ARG A 49 -14.93 36.94 29.76
CA ARG A 49 -15.02 35.54 29.30
C ARG A 49 -16.10 35.33 28.24
N THR A 50 -17.25 36.00 28.34
CA THR A 50 -18.36 35.87 27.39
C THR A 50 -17.98 36.44 26.02
N LYS A 51 -17.31 37.60 26.00
CA LYS A 51 -16.82 38.22 24.77
C LYS A 51 -15.77 37.35 24.07
N LEU A 52 -14.81 36.81 24.83
CA LEU A 52 -13.78 35.89 24.30
C LEU A 52 -14.38 34.60 23.74
N ALA A 53 -15.36 34.00 24.44
CA ALA A 53 -16.06 32.82 23.94
C ALA A 53 -16.81 33.10 22.63
N GLY A 54 -17.42 34.29 22.49
CA GLY A 54 -18.05 34.73 21.25
C GLY A 54 -17.05 34.90 20.10
N MET A 55 -15.92 35.58 20.36
CA MET A 55 -14.85 35.76 19.39
C MET A 55 -14.23 34.43 18.94
N ARG A 56 -14.02 33.49 19.87
CA ARG A 56 -13.56 32.12 19.57
C ARG A 56 -14.52 31.41 18.61
N LYS A 57 -15.83 31.48 18.87
CA LYS A 57 -16.84 30.86 18.02
C LYS A 57 -16.86 31.47 16.62
N LEU A 58 -16.83 32.81 16.54
CA LEU A 58 -16.76 33.51 15.26
C LEU A 58 -15.49 33.13 14.48
N ALA A 59 -14.33 33.09 15.14
CA ALA A 59 -13.07 32.72 14.51
C ALA A 59 -13.09 31.27 13.97
N GLY A 60 -13.75 30.34 14.67
CA GLY A 60 -13.96 28.98 14.18
C GLY A 60 -14.83 28.93 12.92
N ILE A 61 -15.91 29.71 12.86
CA ILE A 61 -16.76 29.81 11.66
C ILE A 61 -15.97 30.44 10.51
N THR A 62 -15.26 31.53 10.76
CA THR A 62 -14.42 32.19 9.76
C THR A 62 -13.31 31.28 9.25
N LEU A 63 -12.73 30.43 10.11
CA LEU A 63 -11.78 29.39 9.68
C LEU A 63 -12.43 28.43 8.68
N ASP A 64 -13.65 27.95 8.93
CA ASP A 64 -14.35 27.05 8.02
C ASP A 64 -14.65 27.72 6.67
N GLU A 65 -14.98 29.01 6.67
CA GLU A 65 -15.14 29.80 5.45
C GLU A 65 -13.81 29.94 4.68
N PHE A 66 -12.71 30.20 5.38
CA PHE A 66 -11.38 30.19 4.78
C PHE A 66 -11.04 28.83 4.17
N ILE A 67 -11.35 27.73 4.85
CA ILE A 67 -11.10 26.37 4.35
C ILE A 67 -11.92 26.09 3.09
N LYS A 68 -13.20 26.51 3.06
CA LYS A 68 -14.12 26.22 1.97
C LYS A 68 -13.98 27.15 0.76
N HIS A 69 -13.70 28.43 0.99
CA HIS A 69 -13.77 29.48 -0.04
C HIS A 69 -12.45 30.23 -0.22
N GLY A 70 -11.44 29.99 0.61
CA GLY A 70 -10.17 30.70 0.60
C GLY A 70 -10.24 32.15 1.12
N LYS A 71 -11.43 32.61 1.52
CA LYS A 71 -11.70 33.97 1.99
C LYS A 71 -12.81 33.96 3.05
N PRO A 72 -12.84 34.96 3.95
CA PRO A 72 -13.94 35.09 4.90
C PRO A 72 -15.20 35.58 4.17
N ASN A 73 -16.36 35.42 4.81
CA ASN A 73 -17.60 36.00 4.32
C ASN A 73 -17.53 37.53 4.30
N GLU A 74 -17.86 38.12 3.14
CA GLU A 74 -17.78 39.57 2.90
C GLU A 74 -19.00 40.31 3.48
N ASP A 75 -20.09 39.60 3.78
CA ASP A 75 -21.36 40.17 4.25
C ASP A 75 -21.41 40.38 5.78
N GLU A 76 -20.42 39.90 6.53
CA GLU A 76 -20.35 40.05 7.99
C GLU A 76 -19.24 41.02 8.43
N GLU A 77 -19.58 42.07 9.18
CA GLU A 77 -18.60 42.90 9.88
C GLU A 77 -17.98 42.13 11.05
N LEU A 78 -16.86 41.46 10.78
CA LEU A 78 -16.12 40.67 11.77
C LEU A 78 -15.06 41.52 12.50
N PRO A 79 -14.87 41.32 13.83
CA PRO A 79 -13.78 41.98 14.55
C PRO A 79 -12.40 41.68 13.95
N GLU A 80 -11.52 42.67 13.85
CA GLU A 80 -10.19 42.52 13.24
C GLU A 80 -9.37 41.38 13.88
N GLN A 81 -9.47 41.22 15.21
CA GLN A 81 -8.81 40.15 15.95
C GLN A 81 -9.30 38.76 15.53
N VAL A 82 -10.60 38.60 15.25
CA VAL A 82 -11.21 37.35 14.78
C VAL A 82 -10.63 36.96 13.42
N ILE A 83 -10.60 37.92 12.47
CA ILE A 83 -10.07 37.71 11.13
C ILE A 83 -8.58 37.34 11.19
N LYS A 84 -7.79 38.07 12.01
CA LYS A 84 -6.35 37.85 12.14
C LYS A 84 -6.03 36.45 12.68
N VAL A 85 -6.72 36.03 13.74
CA VAL A 85 -6.51 34.71 14.35
C VAL A 85 -6.98 33.60 13.41
N ALA A 86 -8.17 33.74 12.81
CA ALA A 86 -8.69 32.77 11.85
C ALA A 86 -7.77 32.61 10.63
N ARG A 87 -7.26 33.72 10.06
CA ARG A 87 -6.29 33.69 8.96
C ARG A 87 -5.00 32.98 9.35
N SER A 88 -4.45 33.28 10.53
CA SER A 88 -3.22 32.61 11.00
C SER A 88 -3.42 31.12 11.20
N ALA A 89 -4.56 30.71 11.76
CA ALA A 89 -4.94 29.30 11.89
C ALA A 89 -5.12 28.62 10.53
N PHE A 90 -5.76 29.30 9.57
CA PHE A 90 -5.90 28.81 8.20
C PHE A 90 -4.55 28.64 7.49
N GLU A 91 -3.65 29.62 7.58
CA GLU A 91 -2.31 29.52 6.97
C GLU A 91 -1.51 28.34 7.53
N ALA A 92 -1.62 28.07 8.83
CA ALA A 92 -1.01 26.91 9.47
C ALA A 92 -1.64 25.60 8.96
N TYR A 93 -2.98 25.54 8.97
CA TYR A 93 -3.76 24.41 8.44
C TYR A 93 -3.39 24.08 6.99
N SER A 94 -3.44 25.07 6.09
CA SER A 94 -3.17 24.86 4.66
C SER A 94 -1.75 24.36 4.42
N ARG A 95 -0.76 24.95 5.10
CA ARG A 95 0.64 24.54 4.99
C ARG A 95 0.85 23.10 5.45
N GLN A 96 0.26 22.72 6.58
CA GLN A 96 0.37 21.38 7.14
C GLN A 96 -0.33 20.34 6.26
N THR A 97 -1.56 20.62 5.83
CA THR A 97 -2.37 19.73 4.98
C THR A 97 -1.76 19.50 3.60
N ILE A 98 -1.13 20.51 3.00
CA ILE A 98 -0.38 20.33 1.75
C ILE A 98 0.83 19.41 2.00
N SER A 99 1.66 19.75 3.00
CA SER A 99 2.88 19.00 3.32
C SER A 99 2.58 17.53 3.64
N ASP A 100 1.57 17.26 4.45
CA ASP A 100 1.29 15.91 4.92
C ASP A 100 0.70 15.03 3.83
N GLY A 101 -0.18 15.55 2.97
CA GLY A 101 -0.69 14.70 1.90
C GLY A 101 0.34 14.42 0.79
N GLU A 102 1.30 15.31 0.52
CA GLU A 102 2.45 14.95 -0.33
C GLU A 102 3.29 13.83 0.28
N LYS A 103 3.48 13.84 1.61
CA LYS A 103 4.17 12.76 2.32
C LYS A 103 3.38 11.46 2.26
N MET A 104 2.03 11.50 2.33
CA MET A 104 1.20 10.28 2.25
C MET A 104 1.36 9.56 0.92
N VAL A 105 1.35 10.28 -0.21
CA VAL A 105 1.55 9.67 -1.54
C VAL A 105 2.94 9.07 -1.64
N ARG A 106 3.99 9.82 -1.25
CA ARG A 106 5.37 9.32 -1.24
C ARG A 106 5.53 8.08 -0.36
N ARG A 107 4.93 8.06 0.83
CA ARG A 107 4.95 6.92 1.74
C ARG A 107 4.38 5.67 1.07
N VAL A 108 3.22 5.79 0.44
CA VAL A 108 2.53 4.66 -0.21
C VAL A 108 3.31 4.12 -1.41
N LEU A 109 3.99 4.99 -2.16
CA LEU A 109 4.90 4.56 -3.23
C LEU A 109 6.10 3.80 -2.66
N ASN A 110 6.73 4.31 -1.60
CA ASN A 110 7.84 3.63 -0.94
C ASN A 110 7.41 2.27 -0.36
N GLU A 111 6.20 2.16 0.18
CA GLU A 111 5.61 0.88 0.63
C GLU A 111 5.33 -0.08 -0.53
N THR A 112 5.14 0.43 -1.75
CA THR A 112 4.99 -0.42 -2.93
C THR A 112 6.35 -0.92 -3.43
N GLU A 113 7.38 -0.07 -3.37
CA GLU A 113 8.76 -0.46 -3.65
C GLU A 113 9.29 -1.48 -2.63
N SER A 114 8.89 -1.37 -1.35
CA SER A 114 9.33 -2.32 -0.32
C SER A 114 8.85 -3.75 -0.58
N ILE A 115 7.78 -3.95 -1.36
CA ILE A 115 7.34 -5.29 -1.80
C ILE A 115 8.45 -6.00 -2.57
N TYR A 116 9.18 -5.26 -3.41
CA TYR A 116 10.32 -5.81 -4.14
C TYR A 116 11.46 -6.20 -3.18
N VAL A 117 11.72 -5.36 -2.17
CA VAL A 117 12.71 -5.65 -1.13
C VAL A 117 12.36 -6.93 -0.37
N ASP A 118 11.10 -7.12 0.00
CA ASP A 118 10.66 -8.34 0.71
C ASP A 118 10.66 -9.57 -0.21
N PHE A 119 10.40 -9.40 -1.51
CA PHE A 119 10.62 -10.43 -2.51
C PHE A 119 12.09 -10.87 -2.57
N ILE A 120 13.05 -9.93 -2.66
CA ILE A 120 14.48 -10.26 -2.65
C ILE A 120 14.88 -10.89 -1.29
N ARG A 121 14.31 -10.42 -0.19
CA ARG A 121 14.53 -10.99 1.16
C ARG A 121 14.11 -12.46 1.23
N VAL A 122 12.96 -12.81 0.66
CA VAL A 122 12.49 -14.19 0.57
C VAL A 122 13.47 -15.07 -0.23
N LEU A 123 14.01 -14.58 -1.35
CA LEU A 123 15.04 -15.30 -2.11
C LEU A 123 16.34 -15.45 -1.31
N SER A 124 16.78 -14.38 -0.63
CA SER A 124 17.96 -14.41 0.24
C SER A 124 17.79 -15.41 1.39
N MET A 125 16.58 -15.55 1.95
CA MET A 125 16.31 -16.56 2.98
C MET A 125 16.48 -17.99 2.45
N LEU A 126 16.10 -18.28 1.20
CA LEU A 126 16.36 -19.59 0.58
C LEU A 126 17.86 -19.88 0.51
N ILE A 127 18.67 -18.88 0.14
CA ILE A 127 20.13 -18.99 0.09
C ILE A 127 20.68 -19.30 1.49
N GLU A 128 20.26 -18.57 2.52
CA GLU A 128 20.73 -18.82 3.89
C GLU A 128 20.30 -20.18 4.45
N LEU A 129 19.09 -20.63 4.12
CA LEU A 129 18.65 -21.99 4.46
C LEU A 129 19.52 -23.05 3.78
N SER A 130 20.00 -22.80 2.56
CA SER A 130 20.96 -23.68 1.89
C SER A 130 22.32 -23.71 2.58
N HIS A 131 22.84 -22.56 3.02
CA HIS A 131 24.08 -22.51 3.81
C HIS A 131 23.90 -23.30 5.12
N GLN A 132 22.75 -23.16 5.77
CA GLN A 132 22.44 -23.91 6.98
C GLN A 132 22.31 -25.42 6.72
N ALA A 133 21.78 -25.82 5.56
CA ALA A 133 21.74 -27.22 5.11
C ALA A 133 23.14 -27.80 4.89
N LYS A 134 24.04 -27.04 4.25
CA LYS A 134 25.44 -27.44 4.08
C LYS A 134 26.12 -27.70 5.41
N ILE A 135 25.97 -26.76 6.36
CA ILE A 135 26.54 -26.87 7.71
C ILE A 135 26.04 -28.16 8.39
N ASP A 136 24.76 -28.49 8.27
CA ASP A 136 24.18 -29.69 8.88
C ASP A 136 24.71 -30.99 8.23
N ARG A 137 24.78 -31.03 6.89
CA ARG A 137 25.30 -32.17 6.15
C ARG A 137 26.77 -32.46 6.46
N GLU A 138 27.59 -31.41 6.55
CA GLU A 138 29.03 -31.52 6.85
C GLU A 138 29.34 -31.77 8.34
N ARG A 139 28.33 -31.88 9.22
CA ARG A 139 28.56 -32.22 10.63
C ARG A 139 29.18 -33.61 10.76
N ARG A 140 30.29 -33.66 11.51
CA ARG A 140 31.03 -34.91 11.82
C ARG A 140 30.25 -35.91 12.66
N TYR A 141 29.39 -35.40 13.55
CA TYR A 141 28.60 -36.23 14.46
C TYR A 141 27.13 -35.95 14.19
N ASP A 142 26.37 -37.03 14.02
CA ASP A 142 24.91 -36.95 13.94
C ASP A 142 24.32 -36.70 15.31
N ASP A 143 23.17 -36.01 15.31
CA ASP A 143 22.34 -35.88 16.49
C ASP A 143 21.53 -37.18 16.66
N PRO A 144 21.83 -38.03 17.67
CA PRO A 144 21.15 -39.30 17.84
C PRO A 144 19.66 -39.12 18.17
N GLU A 145 19.28 -37.97 18.73
CA GLU A 145 17.90 -37.66 19.11
C GLU A 145 17.08 -37.09 17.94
N ALA A 146 17.76 -36.61 16.90
CA ALA A 146 17.15 -36.06 15.69
C ALA A 146 17.94 -36.46 14.44
N PRO A 147 17.90 -37.75 14.03
CA PRO A 147 18.55 -38.20 12.80
C PRO A 147 17.94 -37.52 11.58
N PHE A 148 18.75 -37.20 10.58
CA PHE A 148 18.28 -36.60 9.33
C PHE A 148 19.14 -37.05 8.15
N PRO A 149 18.53 -37.32 6.97
CA PRO A 149 19.29 -37.76 5.79
C PRO A 149 20.31 -36.73 5.34
N LYS A 150 21.49 -37.20 4.92
CA LYS A 150 22.63 -36.36 4.53
C LYS A 150 23.10 -36.62 3.09
N ASP A 151 22.39 -37.46 2.34
CA ASP A 151 22.80 -37.82 0.98
C ASP A 151 22.65 -36.63 0.03
N GLY A 152 21.61 -35.82 0.22
CA GLY A 152 21.36 -34.58 -0.52
C GLY A 152 21.03 -33.39 0.38
N GLY A 153 20.79 -32.23 -0.22
CA GLY A 153 20.40 -31.01 0.50
C GLY A 153 20.19 -29.81 -0.44
N LEU A 154 19.60 -28.74 0.10
CA LEU A 154 19.40 -27.49 -0.66
C LEU A 154 20.70 -26.89 -1.19
N ASP A 155 21.83 -27.10 -0.52
CA ASP A 155 23.13 -26.57 -0.94
C ASP A 155 23.70 -27.26 -2.19
N THR A 156 23.27 -28.50 -2.47
CA THR A 156 23.61 -29.22 -3.70
C THR A 156 22.67 -28.96 -4.86
N ASN A 157 21.49 -28.40 -4.59
CA ASN A 157 20.44 -28.14 -5.55
C ASN A 157 20.90 -27.18 -6.67
N ARG A 158 20.54 -27.49 -7.92
CA ARG A 158 20.96 -26.69 -9.10
C ARG A 158 20.41 -25.27 -9.09
N VAL A 159 19.13 -25.10 -8.77
CA VAL A 159 18.46 -23.79 -8.73
C VAL A 159 19.12 -22.88 -7.69
N ILE A 160 19.37 -23.40 -6.50
CA ILE A 160 20.04 -22.64 -5.43
C ILE A 160 21.46 -22.22 -5.85
N LYS A 161 22.22 -23.11 -6.50
CA LYS A 161 23.55 -22.77 -7.02
C LYS A 161 23.52 -21.65 -8.05
N VAL A 162 22.49 -21.61 -8.90
CA VAL A 162 22.28 -20.50 -9.85
C VAL A 162 22.01 -19.20 -9.10
N LEU A 163 21.14 -19.20 -8.08
CA LEU A 163 20.85 -18.02 -7.27
C LEU A 163 22.12 -17.48 -6.58
N ILE A 164 22.93 -18.36 -5.98
CA ILE A 164 24.16 -17.98 -5.28
C ILE A 164 25.21 -17.40 -6.23
N ALA A 165 25.28 -17.93 -7.46
CA ALA A 165 26.29 -17.51 -8.44
C ALA A 165 25.90 -16.23 -9.21
N ASP A 166 24.64 -15.79 -9.13
CA ASP A 166 24.17 -14.64 -9.88
C ASP A 166 24.58 -13.30 -9.23
N LYS A 167 25.36 -12.51 -9.96
CA LYS A 167 25.85 -11.21 -9.51
C LYS A 167 24.75 -10.16 -9.38
N THR A 168 23.73 -10.23 -10.23
CA THR A 168 22.63 -9.26 -10.21
C THR A 168 21.85 -9.39 -8.91
N LEU A 169 21.58 -10.63 -8.47
CA LEU A 169 20.90 -10.92 -7.22
C LEU A 169 21.76 -10.51 -6.01
N GLU A 170 23.07 -10.78 -6.05
CA GLU A 170 24.01 -10.32 -5.02
C GLU A 170 23.97 -8.78 -4.90
N GLU A 171 24.03 -8.06 -6.02
CA GLU A 171 23.94 -6.60 -6.06
C GLU A 171 22.59 -6.07 -5.54
N GLU A 172 21.47 -6.74 -5.85
CA GLU A 172 20.15 -6.41 -5.30
C GLU A 172 20.08 -6.62 -3.79
N ILE A 173 20.62 -7.72 -3.27
CA ILE A 173 20.67 -8.00 -1.82
C ILE A 173 21.47 -6.89 -1.10
N ILE A 174 22.63 -6.54 -1.64
CA ILE A 174 23.51 -5.50 -1.06
C ILE A 174 22.86 -4.12 -1.14
N ARG A 175 22.34 -3.73 -2.31
CA ARG A 175 21.71 -2.42 -2.55
C ARG A 175 20.51 -2.18 -1.63
N ASN A 176 19.73 -3.23 -1.37
CA ASN A 176 18.57 -3.15 -0.48
C ASN A 176 18.92 -3.39 1.00
N GLY A 177 20.21 -3.55 1.34
CA GLY A 177 20.67 -3.71 2.72
C GLY A 177 20.14 -4.97 3.41
N ILE A 178 19.87 -6.03 2.66
CA ILE A 178 19.32 -7.28 3.19
C ILE A 178 20.46 -8.08 3.82
N SER A 179 20.40 -8.31 5.14
CA SER A 179 21.37 -9.11 5.87
C SER A 179 20.72 -9.92 6.98
N TRP A 180 21.01 -11.23 7.01
CA TRP A 180 20.53 -12.15 8.04
C TRP A 180 21.50 -12.31 9.21
N SER A 181 22.60 -11.55 9.24
CA SER A 181 23.65 -11.66 10.26
C SER A 181 23.11 -11.51 11.69
N ASN A 182 22.26 -10.51 11.92
CA ASN A 182 21.61 -10.26 13.21
C ASN A 182 20.42 -11.19 13.49
N GLU A 183 19.95 -11.90 12.47
CA GLU A 183 18.72 -12.71 12.49
C GLU A 183 19.05 -14.20 12.27
N MET A 184 20.32 -14.60 12.42
CA MET A 184 20.77 -15.97 12.14
C MET A 184 20.09 -17.01 13.05
N ASN A 185 19.62 -16.60 14.23
CA ASN A 185 18.82 -17.46 15.10
C ASN A 185 17.47 -17.82 14.47
N LEU A 186 16.85 -16.89 13.73
CA LEU A 186 15.64 -17.16 12.96
C LEU A 186 15.93 -18.18 11.86
N ILE A 187 16.99 -17.99 11.06
CA ILE A 187 17.37 -18.95 9.99
C ILE A 187 17.58 -20.35 10.56
N ARG A 188 18.32 -20.48 11.67
CA ARG A 188 18.55 -21.77 12.35
C ARG A 188 17.25 -22.38 12.88
N LYS A 189 16.37 -21.55 13.44
CA LYS A 189 15.07 -21.98 13.94
C LYS A 189 14.18 -22.46 12.80
N THR A 190 14.04 -21.68 11.72
CA THR A 190 13.33 -22.05 10.49
C THR A 190 13.88 -23.35 9.91
N TYR A 191 15.21 -23.50 9.82
CA TYR A 191 15.82 -24.73 9.33
C TYR A 191 15.45 -25.95 10.20
N ARG A 192 15.57 -25.84 11.53
CA ARG A 192 15.34 -26.95 12.47
C ARG A 192 13.87 -27.31 12.64
N GLU A 193 13.01 -26.30 12.78
CA GLU A 193 11.62 -26.49 13.15
C GLU A 193 10.70 -26.64 11.93
N ALA A 194 11.03 -25.97 10.82
CA ALA A 194 10.23 -26.02 9.60
C ALA A 194 10.84 -26.96 8.57
N LEU A 195 12.05 -26.67 8.09
CA LEU A 195 12.62 -27.35 6.93
C LEU A 195 12.98 -28.82 7.21
N ARG A 196 13.66 -29.12 8.32
CA ARG A 196 14.04 -30.51 8.70
C ARG A 196 12.84 -31.40 9.04
N LYS A 197 11.69 -30.81 9.38
CA LYS A 197 10.47 -31.56 9.70
C LYS A 197 9.55 -31.73 8.49
N ASP A 198 9.90 -31.12 7.36
CA ASP A 198 9.12 -31.23 6.13
C ASP A 198 9.37 -32.56 5.43
N VAL A 199 8.29 -33.29 5.14
CA VAL A 199 8.34 -34.66 4.61
C VAL A 199 8.92 -34.72 3.20
N GLU A 200 8.60 -33.74 2.35
CA GLU A 200 9.09 -33.70 0.97
C GLU A 200 10.58 -33.34 0.95
N TYR A 201 11.02 -32.42 1.82
CA TYR A 201 12.43 -32.09 1.96
C TYR A 201 13.25 -33.24 2.55
N GLU A 202 12.73 -33.94 3.56
CA GLU A 202 13.39 -35.14 4.09
C GLU A 202 13.54 -36.21 3.02
N ALA A 203 12.50 -36.45 2.20
CA ALA A 203 12.54 -37.40 1.09
C ALA A 203 13.57 -36.99 0.03
N TYR A 204 13.63 -35.70 -0.30
CA TYR A 204 14.64 -35.15 -1.21
C TYR A 204 16.06 -35.41 -0.69
N CYS A 205 16.32 -35.22 0.61
CA CYS A 205 17.66 -35.40 1.20
C CYS A 205 18.14 -36.87 1.29
N LYS A 206 17.28 -37.87 1.06
CA LYS A 206 17.64 -39.30 1.01
C LYS A 206 18.33 -39.72 -0.28
N ASN A 207 18.24 -38.90 -1.33
CA ASN A 207 18.87 -39.16 -2.61
C ASN A 207 20.08 -38.23 -2.79
N ALA A 208 21.19 -38.79 -3.28
CA ALA A 208 22.41 -38.01 -3.53
C ALA A 208 22.40 -37.22 -4.84
N SER A 209 21.50 -37.56 -5.76
CA SER A 209 21.37 -36.93 -7.07
C SER A 209 19.92 -36.79 -7.47
N HIS A 210 19.60 -35.66 -8.09
CA HIS A 210 18.24 -35.29 -8.47
C HIS A 210 18.19 -34.84 -9.93
N THR A 211 17.03 -35.02 -10.56
CA THR A 211 16.76 -34.46 -11.88
C THR A 211 16.53 -32.95 -11.79
N PRO A 212 16.67 -32.19 -12.89
CA PRO A 212 16.31 -30.76 -12.91
C PRO A 212 14.89 -30.49 -12.41
N GLU A 213 13.95 -31.36 -12.73
CA GLU A 213 12.54 -31.23 -12.35
C GLU A 213 12.34 -31.42 -10.85
N GLU A 214 13.03 -32.39 -10.24
CA GLU A 214 13.05 -32.61 -8.79
C GLU A 214 13.68 -31.42 -8.06
N ASP A 215 14.79 -30.89 -8.58
CA ASP A 215 15.45 -29.71 -8.05
C ASP A 215 14.55 -28.47 -8.08
N GLN A 216 13.81 -28.27 -9.17
CA GLN A 216 12.81 -27.21 -9.28
C GLN A 216 11.64 -27.39 -8.31
N ALA A 217 11.11 -28.61 -8.23
CA ALA A 217 9.96 -28.92 -7.41
C ALA A 217 10.25 -28.64 -5.93
N ILE A 218 11.40 -29.09 -5.42
CA ILE A 218 11.72 -28.92 -4.00
C ILE A 218 11.92 -27.44 -3.62
N VAL A 219 12.56 -26.63 -4.45
CA VAL A 219 12.77 -25.21 -4.11
C VAL A 219 11.46 -24.44 -4.14
N GLN A 220 10.56 -24.73 -5.09
CA GLN A 220 9.22 -24.16 -5.10
C GLN A 220 8.37 -24.64 -3.92
N HIS A 221 8.53 -25.90 -3.47
CA HIS A 221 7.88 -26.42 -2.28
C HIS A 221 8.36 -25.71 -1.01
N VAL A 222 9.69 -25.61 -0.81
CA VAL A 222 10.28 -24.91 0.34
C VAL A 222 9.82 -23.45 0.38
N LEU A 223 9.81 -22.75 -0.76
CA LEU A 223 9.25 -21.41 -0.82
C LEU A 223 7.79 -21.37 -0.34
N ARG A 224 6.93 -22.25 -0.86
CA ARG A 224 5.47 -22.19 -0.62
C ARG A 224 5.05 -22.70 0.76
N GLN A 225 5.62 -23.80 1.23
CA GLN A 225 5.17 -24.50 2.45
C GLN A 225 6.04 -24.18 3.66
N VAL A 226 7.33 -23.94 3.46
CA VAL A 226 8.24 -23.62 4.56
C VAL A 226 8.27 -22.12 4.75
N ILE A 227 8.76 -21.36 3.77
CA ILE A 227 9.00 -19.91 3.94
C ILE A 227 7.71 -19.11 4.08
N LEU A 228 6.73 -19.32 3.20
CA LEU A 228 5.54 -18.47 3.11
C LEU A 228 4.33 -18.99 3.93
N LYS A 229 4.50 -20.06 4.72
CA LYS A 229 3.39 -20.70 5.45
C LYS A 229 3.74 -21.22 6.84
N HIS A 230 4.98 -21.65 7.09
CA HIS A 230 5.34 -22.10 8.42
C HIS A 230 5.37 -20.91 9.38
N GLU A 231 4.86 -21.08 10.60
CA GLU A 231 4.71 -20.01 11.60
C GLU A 231 6.01 -19.22 11.82
N VAL A 232 7.15 -19.90 12.01
CA VAL A 232 8.44 -19.25 12.31
C VAL A 232 8.87 -18.19 11.27
N PRO A 233 9.05 -18.52 9.98
CA PRO A 233 9.38 -17.50 8.98
C PRO A 233 8.21 -16.55 8.68
N LEU A 234 6.95 -17.03 8.75
CA LEU A 234 5.78 -16.21 8.47
C LEU A 234 5.63 -15.07 9.48
N ASP A 235 5.73 -15.36 10.78
CA ASP A 235 5.64 -14.37 11.86
C ASP A 235 6.69 -13.27 11.68
N TYR A 236 7.90 -13.62 11.28
CA TYR A 236 8.95 -12.64 10.99
C TYR A 236 8.58 -11.75 9.80
N LEU A 237 8.08 -12.34 8.70
CA LEU A 237 7.70 -11.59 7.51
C LEU A 237 6.52 -10.65 7.81
N GLU A 238 5.52 -11.10 8.55
CA GLU A 238 4.35 -10.30 8.96
C GLU A 238 4.71 -9.18 9.95
N GLN A 239 5.68 -9.39 10.84
CA GLN A 239 6.18 -8.32 11.73
C GLN A 239 6.91 -7.22 10.97
N ARG A 240 7.54 -7.56 9.85
CA ARG A 240 8.28 -6.60 9.01
C ARG A 240 7.37 -5.85 8.04
N ASP A 241 6.44 -6.57 7.43
CA ASP A 241 5.46 -6.02 6.50
C ASP A 241 4.06 -6.11 7.10
N LEU A 242 3.56 -4.98 7.63
CA LEU A 242 2.22 -4.87 8.19
C LEU A 242 1.11 -5.19 7.16
N TYR A 243 1.43 -5.14 5.86
CA TYR A 243 0.53 -5.44 4.75
C TYR A 243 0.86 -6.78 4.09
N TRP A 244 1.57 -7.67 4.77
CA TRP A 244 2.01 -8.97 4.23
C TRP A 244 0.87 -9.78 3.60
N VAL A 245 -0.32 -9.76 4.20
CA VAL A 245 -1.52 -10.44 3.66
C VAL A 245 -1.84 -9.98 2.23
N ASP A 246 -1.60 -8.69 1.92
CA ASP A 246 -1.83 -8.10 0.60
C ASP A 246 -0.68 -8.36 -0.36
N HIS A 247 0.55 -8.34 0.15
CA HIS A 247 1.77 -8.40 -0.66
C HIS A 247 2.23 -9.85 -0.94
N SER A 248 1.92 -10.79 -0.05
CA SER A 248 2.44 -12.16 -0.08
C SER A 248 2.14 -12.92 -1.37
N GLU A 249 0.97 -12.71 -1.99
CA GLU A 249 0.63 -13.35 -3.27
C GLU A 249 1.52 -12.83 -4.42
N LEU A 250 1.78 -11.52 -4.45
CA LEU A 250 2.66 -10.92 -5.44
C LEU A 250 4.10 -11.36 -5.22
N ILE A 251 4.59 -11.32 -3.97
CA ILE A 251 5.93 -11.80 -3.59
C ILE A 251 6.10 -13.26 -4.00
N ARG A 252 5.11 -14.11 -3.68
CA ARG A 252 5.09 -15.52 -4.10
C ARG A 252 5.17 -15.67 -5.60
N SER A 253 4.37 -14.92 -6.35
CA SER A 253 4.36 -14.96 -7.82
C SER A 253 5.72 -14.57 -8.42
N LEU A 254 6.34 -13.50 -7.91
CA LEU A 254 7.67 -13.03 -8.34
C LEU A 254 8.77 -14.05 -8.00
N ALA A 255 8.75 -14.57 -6.78
CA ALA A 255 9.68 -15.60 -6.32
C ALA A 255 9.59 -16.86 -7.18
N ILE A 256 8.39 -17.38 -7.43
CA ILE A 256 8.21 -18.58 -8.25
C ILE A 256 8.66 -18.34 -9.69
N LYS A 257 8.33 -17.19 -10.28
CA LYS A 257 8.75 -16.88 -11.65
C LYS A 257 10.28 -16.79 -11.74
N THR A 258 10.93 -16.21 -10.75
CA THR A 258 12.40 -16.11 -10.66
C THR A 258 13.04 -17.47 -10.42
N LEU A 259 12.47 -18.30 -9.55
CA LEU A 259 12.96 -19.66 -9.34
C LEU A 259 12.87 -20.49 -10.62
N ARG A 260 11.78 -20.37 -11.38
CA ARG A 260 11.61 -21.08 -12.66
C ARG A 260 12.60 -20.67 -13.75
N SER A 261 13.13 -19.44 -13.73
CA SER A 261 14.15 -19.02 -14.71
C SER A 261 15.54 -19.58 -14.38
N ALA A 262 15.74 -20.05 -13.14
CA ALA A 262 17.01 -20.53 -12.60
C ALA A 262 17.35 -22.00 -12.98
N ASP A 263 16.76 -22.54 -14.05
CA ASP A 263 17.11 -23.87 -14.57
C ASP A 263 18.57 -23.94 -15.05
N ASN A 264 19.08 -22.82 -15.56
CA ASN A 264 20.48 -22.63 -15.91
C ASN A 264 20.89 -21.16 -15.71
N SER A 265 22.19 -20.91 -15.50
CA SER A 265 22.71 -19.56 -15.27
C SER A 265 22.57 -18.62 -16.48
N ALA A 266 22.44 -19.14 -17.70
CA ALA A 266 22.34 -18.31 -18.90
C ALA A 266 20.92 -17.75 -19.13
N THR A 267 19.89 -18.39 -18.57
CA THR A 267 18.48 -17.97 -18.66
C THR A 267 17.96 -17.33 -17.38
N PHE A 268 18.78 -17.28 -16.33
CA PHE A 268 18.35 -16.74 -15.04
C PHE A 268 18.02 -15.25 -15.17
N GLU A 269 16.84 -14.89 -14.67
CA GLU A 269 16.35 -13.51 -14.67
C GLU A 269 15.53 -13.29 -13.41
N ILE A 270 15.87 -12.23 -12.66
CA ILE A 270 15.10 -11.75 -11.52
C ILE A 270 13.83 -11.09 -12.04
N SER A 271 12.67 -11.54 -11.54
CA SER A 271 11.41 -10.95 -11.97
C SER A 271 11.30 -9.51 -11.50
N PRO A 272 11.09 -8.53 -12.41
CA PRO A 272 10.88 -7.16 -11.99
C PRO A 272 9.50 -7.02 -11.32
N LEU A 273 9.39 -6.06 -10.39
CA LEU A 273 8.12 -5.75 -9.72
C LEU A 273 7.04 -5.42 -10.75
N THR A 274 7.35 -4.50 -11.67
CA THR A 274 6.51 -4.12 -12.81
C THR A 274 7.36 -3.97 -14.08
N LYS A 275 6.71 -3.85 -15.23
CA LYS A 275 7.39 -3.60 -16.50
C LYS A 275 7.99 -2.20 -16.58
N ASP A 276 7.26 -1.22 -16.05
CA ASP A 276 7.64 0.19 -16.05
C ASP A 276 7.20 0.82 -14.72
N TRP A 277 8.17 0.98 -13.81
CA TRP A 277 7.90 1.56 -12.50
C TRP A 277 7.66 3.06 -12.58
N GLU A 278 8.27 3.75 -13.54
CA GLU A 278 8.08 5.19 -13.72
C GLU A 278 6.65 5.47 -14.20
N GLU A 279 6.13 4.68 -15.14
CA GLU A 279 4.73 4.77 -15.58
C GLU A 279 3.75 4.47 -14.43
N ASP A 280 3.98 3.38 -13.68
CA ASP A 280 3.08 2.97 -12.59
C ASP A 280 3.12 3.96 -11.42
N ARG A 281 4.30 4.53 -11.10
CA ARG A 281 4.47 5.59 -10.12
C ARG A 281 3.73 6.86 -10.56
N PHE A 282 3.93 7.29 -11.81
CA PHE A 282 3.25 8.44 -12.37
C PHE A 282 1.73 8.27 -12.32
N PHE A 283 1.23 7.08 -12.66
CA PHE A 283 -0.20 6.75 -12.57
C PHE A 283 -0.77 7.00 -11.17
N VAL A 284 -0.09 6.54 -10.11
CA VAL A 284 -0.56 6.73 -8.72
C VAL A 284 -0.47 8.19 -8.29
N GLU A 285 0.64 8.87 -8.58
CA GLU A 285 0.83 10.28 -8.24
C GLU A 285 -0.23 11.15 -8.92
N GLU A 286 -0.45 10.93 -10.22
CA GLU A 286 -1.41 11.67 -11.02
C GLU A 286 -2.85 11.41 -10.59
N LEU A 287 -3.21 10.14 -10.33
CA LEU A 287 -4.53 9.79 -9.82
C LEU A 287 -4.82 10.47 -8.47
N CYS A 288 -3.88 10.44 -7.53
CA CYS A 288 -4.03 11.11 -6.25
C CYS A 288 -4.16 12.63 -6.42
N ARG A 289 -3.33 13.23 -7.29
CA ARG A 289 -3.34 14.67 -7.57
C ARG A 289 -4.69 15.11 -8.11
N ILE A 290 -5.23 14.39 -9.10
CA ILE A 290 -6.53 14.68 -9.72
C ILE A 290 -7.65 14.56 -8.68
N VAL A 291 -7.66 13.49 -7.88
CA VAL A 291 -8.69 13.31 -6.84
C VAL A 291 -8.74 14.47 -5.86
N VAL A 292 -7.57 14.97 -5.44
CA VAL A 292 -7.50 16.12 -4.54
C VAL A 292 -7.92 17.41 -5.25
N ALA A 293 -7.49 17.62 -6.49
CA ALA A 293 -7.76 18.85 -7.23
C ALA A 293 -9.24 19.01 -7.62
N GLU A 294 -9.93 17.91 -7.90
CA GLU A 294 -11.32 17.91 -8.39
C GLU A 294 -12.32 17.35 -7.37
N SER A 295 -11.92 17.23 -6.09
CA SER A 295 -12.76 16.65 -5.04
C SER A 295 -14.16 17.28 -4.98
N ASP A 296 -14.25 18.61 -5.02
CA ASP A 296 -15.52 19.35 -4.94
C ASP A 296 -16.44 19.03 -6.14
N GLN A 297 -15.86 18.85 -7.33
CA GLN A 297 -16.61 18.47 -8.53
C GLN A 297 -17.15 17.04 -8.39
N TYR A 298 -16.37 16.13 -7.82
CA TYR A 298 -16.82 14.77 -7.55
C TYR A 298 -17.91 14.73 -6.48
N ASP A 299 -17.83 15.58 -5.46
CA ASP A 299 -18.92 15.74 -4.49
C ASP A 299 -20.22 16.17 -5.17
N VAL A 300 -20.18 17.12 -6.10
CA VAL A 300 -21.38 17.51 -6.88
C VAL A 300 -21.95 16.33 -7.68
N TYR A 301 -21.12 15.56 -8.38
CA TYR A 301 -21.60 14.39 -9.13
C TYR A 301 -22.23 13.33 -8.22
N LEU A 302 -21.62 13.10 -7.06
CA LEU A 302 -22.08 12.14 -6.08
C LEU A 302 -23.38 12.59 -5.41
N ASP A 303 -23.47 13.84 -4.95
CA ASP A 303 -24.64 14.41 -4.27
C ASP A 303 -25.90 14.32 -5.13
N GLU A 304 -25.79 14.52 -6.44
CA GLU A 304 -26.92 14.39 -7.37
C GLU A 304 -27.54 12.98 -7.38
N HIS A 305 -26.72 11.94 -7.16
CA HIS A 305 -27.11 10.54 -7.25
C HIS A 305 -27.32 9.89 -5.87
N LEU A 306 -26.69 10.45 -4.85
CA LEU A 306 -26.77 10.00 -3.46
C LEU A 306 -27.96 10.62 -2.73
N LYS A 307 -28.80 11.48 -3.32
CA LYS A 307 -29.99 12.06 -2.65
C LYS A 307 -30.95 11.03 -2.04
N ASN A 308 -30.96 9.80 -2.56
CA ASN A 308 -31.79 8.71 -2.03
C ASN A 308 -31.09 7.91 -0.92
N TRP A 309 -29.81 8.19 -0.66
CA TRP A 309 -28.99 7.57 0.38
C TRP A 309 -28.80 8.59 1.49
N GLU A 310 -29.00 8.19 2.74
CA GLU A 310 -28.61 9.05 3.86
C GLU A 310 -27.08 9.20 3.85
N LEU A 311 -26.59 10.36 3.38
CA LEU A 311 -25.16 10.68 3.23
C LEU A 311 -24.37 10.43 4.53
N ASP A 312 -25.01 10.68 5.68
CA ASP A 312 -24.47 10.44 7.02
C ASP A 312 -24.23 8.96 7.37
N ARG A 313 -24.69 8.03 6.52
CA ARG A 313 -24.48 6.57 6.69
C ARG A 313 -23.44 5.98 5.74
N ILE A 314 -22.86 6.77 4.85
CA ILE A 314 -21.88 6.27 3.88
C ILE A 314 -20.51 6.21 4.56
N ALA A 315 -19.84 5.06 4.48
CA ALA A 315 -18.49 4.93 5.00
C ALA A 315 -17.55 5.87 4.24
N LEU A 316 -16.67 6.59 4.95
CA LEU A 316 -15.69 7.48 4.34
C LEU A 316 -14.85 6.77 3.26
N VAL A 317 -14.50 5.51 3.49
CA VAL A 317 -13.77 4.67 2.53
C VAL A 317 -14.54 4.53 1.21
N ASP A 318 -15.87 4.37 1.25
CA ASP A 318 -16.70 4.24 0.04
C ASP A 318 -16.72 5.55 -0.75
N LEU A 319 -16.81 6.70 -0.08
CA LEU A 319 -16.75 8.01 -0.75
C LEU A 319 -15.41 8.20 -1.47
N ILE A 320 -14.30 7.85 -0.81
CA ILE A 320 -12.97 7.97 -1.41
C ILE A 320 -12.81 7.01 -2.58
N ILE A 321 -13.30 5.77 -2.46
CA ILE A 321 -13.31 4.81 -3.57
C ILE A 321 -14.09 5.37 -4.76
N LEU A 322 -15.28 5.94 -4.53
CA LEU A 322 -16.10 6.53 -5.59
C LEU A 322 -15.41 7.72 -6.25
N LYS A 323 -14.84 8.66 -5.48
CA LYS A 323 -14.08 9.80 -6.01
C LYS A 323 -12.88 9.34 -6.84
N THR A 324 -12.14 8.35 -6.35
CA THR A 324 -10.98 7.79 -7.06
C THR A 324 -11.39 7.09 -8.35
N ALA A 325 -12.51 6.36 -8.33
CA ALA A 325 -13.06 5.73 -9.52
C ALA A 325 -13.52 6.76 -10.57
N LEU A 326 -14.19 7.85 -10.15
CA LEU A 326 -14.59 8.93 -11.04
C LEU A 326 -13.38 9.61 -11.69
N ALA A 327 -12.35 9.92 -10.90
CA ALA A 327 -11.10 10.46 -11.42
C ALA A 327 -10.48 9.53 -12.49
N GLU A 328 -10.42 8.22 -12.24
CA GLU A 328 -9.91 7.26 -13.22
C GLU A 328 -10.81 7.18 -14.48
N LEU A 329 -12.13 7.19 -14.30
CA LEU A 329 -13.08 7.14 -15.42
C LEU A 329 -12.95 8.36 -16.34
N ILE A 330 -12.77 9.55 -15.78
CA ILE A 330 -12.75 10.81 -16.52
C ILE A 330 -11.37 11.05 -17.16
N HIS A 331 -10.29 10.87 -16.40
CA HIS A 331 -8.96 11.34 -16.79
C HIS A 331 -8.03 10.29 -17.37
N PHE A 332 -8.38 9.01 -17.28
CA PHE A 332 -7.55 7.91 -17.81
C PHE A 332 -8.26 7.27 -19.01
N PRO A 333 -8.16 7.86 -20.21
CA PRO A 333 -8.91 7.42 -21.39
C PRO A 333 -8.47 6.03 -21.89
N GLY A 334 -7.23 5.64 -21.61
CA GLY A 334 -6.67 4.32 -21.95
C GLY A 334 -7.24 3.15 -21.14
N ILE A 335 -8.02 3.41 -20.09
CA ILE A 335 -8.57 2.37 -19.21
C ILE A 335 -10.07 2.19 -19.52
N PRO A 336 -10.53 0.98 -19.88
CA PRO A 336 -11.95 0.74 -20.17
C PRO A 336 -12.84 0.99 -18.95
N VAL A 337 -14.03 1.55 -19.17
CA VAL A 337 -15.01 1.87 -18.09
C VAL A 337 -15.30 0.64 -17.21
N LYS A 338 -15.61 -0.50 -17.82
CA LYS A 338 -15.92 -1.74 -17.09
C LYS A 338 -14.75 -2.24 -16.24
N VAL A 339 -13.51 -2.03 -16.68
CA VAL A 339 -12.32 -2.42 -15.92
C VAL A 339 -12.21 -1.55 -14.67
N THR A 340 -12.28 -0.23 -14.81
CA THR A 340 -12.26 0.70 -13.67
C THR A 340 -13.34 0.33 -12.65
N ILE A 341 -14.59 0.16 -13.09
CA ILE A 341 -15.71 -0.19 -12.20
C ILE A 341 -15.43 -1.50 -11.44
N ASN A 342 -15.07 -2.57 -12.15
CA ASN A 342 -14.78 -3.87 -11.54
C ASN A 342 -13.65 -3.78 -10.50
N GLU A 343 -12.58 -3.05 -10.80
CA GLU A 343 -11.43 -2.92 -9.90
C GLU A 343 -11.79 -2.20 -8.59
N PHE A 344 -12.55 -1.10 -8.66
CA PHE A 344 -12.97 -0.37 -7.46
C PHE A 344 -14.05 -1.11 -6.65
N ILE A 345 -14.88 -1.95 -7.29
CA ILE A 345 -15.80 -2.86 -6.56
C ILE A 345 -15.03 -3.87 -5.72
N GLU A 346 -13.97 -4.48 -6.28
CA GLU A 346 -13.14 -5.43 -5.55
C GLU A 346 -12.41 -4.76 -4.39
N ILE A 347 -11.94 -3.52 -4.57
CA ILE A 347 -11.37 -2.72 -3.48
C ILE A 347 -12.42 -2.47 -2.38
N ALA A 348 -13.64 -2.07 -2.74
CA ALA A 348 -14.72 -1.81 -1.78
C ALA A 348 -15.10 -3.05 -0.97
N LYS A 349 -15.17 -4.22 -1.61
CA LYS A 349 -15.44 -5.50 -0.92
C LYS A 349 -14.37 -5.86 0.11
N ARG A 350 -13.12 -5.47 -0.14
CA ARG A 350 -11.97 -5.86 0.67
C ARG A 350 -11.72 -4.92 1.85
N TYR A 351 -11.95 -3.63 1.67
CA TYR A 351 -11.52 -2.60 2.64
C TYR A 351 -12.66 -1.82 3.30
N SER A 352 -13.91 -2.02 2.89
CA SER A 352 -15.05 -1.32 3.45
C SER A 352 -16.06 -2.30 4.07
N THR A 353 -17.35 -1.98 4.06
CA THR A 353 -18.39 -2.81 4.67
C THR A 353 -18.82 -3.96 3.76
N PRO A 354 -19.44 -5.04 4.29
CA PRO A 354 -19.97 -6.14 3.45
C PRO A 354 -20.99 -5.70 2.37
N LYS A 355 -21.64 -4.54 2.54
CA LYS A 355 -22.60 -3.99 1.57
C LYS A 355 -21.95 -3.06 0.54
N SER A 356 -20.71 -2.60 0.79
CA SER A 356 -20.04 -1.57 0.01
C SER A 356 -19.80 -1.96 -1.44
N GLY A 357 -19.47 -3.22 -1.72
CA GLY A 357 -19.30 -3.69 -3.11
C GLY A 357 -20.55 -3.51 -3.98
N LYS A 358 -21.75 -3.76 -3.43
CA LYS A 358 -23.02 -3.55 -4.16
C LYS A 358 -23.34 -2.07 -4.30
N PHE A 359 -23.08 -1.29 -3.25
CA PHE A 359 -23.29 0.15 -3.23
C PHE A 359 -22.42 0.85 -4.29
N VAL A 360 -21.10 0.62 -4.26
CA VAL A 360 -20.14 1.19 -5.21
C VAL A 360 -20.50 0.80 -6.65
N ASN A 361 -20.85 -0.46 -6.90
CA ASN A 361 -21.31 -0.89 -8.23
C ASN A 361 -22.52 -0.07 -8.70
N GLY A 362 -23.57 0.02 -7.87
CA GLY A 362 -24.80 0.72 -8.23
C GLY A 362 -24.59 2.20 -8.52
N VAL A 363 -23.73 2.87 -7.77
CA VAL A 363 -23.42 4.29 -7.98
C VAL A 363 -22.59 4.49 -9.26
N LEU A 364 -21.52 3.70 -9.44
CA LEU A 364 -20.63 3.83 -10.61
C LEU A 364 -21.31 3.45 -11.93
N ASP A 365 -22.20 2.45 -11.94
CA ASP A 365 -22.95 2.07 -13.14
C ASP A 365 -23.83 3.24 -13.64
N VAL A 366 -24.53 3.93 -12.74
CA VAL A 366 -25.37 5.07 -13.10
C VAL A 366 -24.53 6.27 -13.54
N LEU A 367 -23.50 6.61 -12.76
CA LEU A 367 -22.62 7.75 -13.06
C LEU A 367 -21.86 7.57 -14.37
N SER A 368 -21.31 6.38 -14.62
CA SER A 368 -20.56 6.13 -15.85
C SER A 368 -21.41 6.29 -17.11
N VAL A 369 -22.68 5.86 -17.08
CA VAL A 369 -23.63 6.04 -18.20
C VAL A 369 -23.98 7.52 -18.38
N LYS A 370 -24.25 8.25 -17.30
CA LYS A 370 -24.56 9.68 -17.35
C LYS A 370 -23.38 10.48 -17.92
N LEU A 371 -22.19 10.34 -17.34
CA LEU A 371 -21.00 11.07 -17.72
C LEU A 371 -20.51 10.73 -19.13
N ALA A 372 -20.77 9.51 -19.62
CA ALA A 372 -20.55 9.15 -21.02
C ALA A 372 -21.52 9.88 -21.96
N LYS A 373 -22.82 9.96 -21.61
CA LYS A 373 -23.83 10.71 -22.40
C LYS A 373 -23.54 12.21 -22.46
N GLU A 374 -23.03 12.78 -21.38
CA GLU A 374 -22.62 14.19 -21.30
C GLU A 374 -21.29 14.46 -22.03
N GLY A 375 -20.63 13.42 -22.53
CA GLY A 375 -19.36 13.53 -23.25
C GLY A 375 -18.17 13.88 -22.35
N VAL A 376 -18.30 13.73 -21.03
CA VAL A 376 -17.25 13.93 -20.02
C VAL A 376 -16.30 12.74 -20.04
N ILE A 377 -16.82 11.51 -20.04
CA ILE A 377 -16.00 10.30 -20.21
C ILE A 377 -15.74 10.08 -21.69
N ARG A 378 -14.47 10.14 -22.08
CA ARG A 378 -14.02 9.80 -23.44
C ARG A 378 -12.90 8.79 -23.36
N LYS A 379 -13.20 7.53 -23.68
CA LYS A 379 -12.19 6.46 -23.73
C LYS A 379 -11.51 6.42 -25.09
N SER A 380 -10.20 6.18 -25.10
CA SER A 380 -9.39 6.09 -26.32
C SER A 380 -8.24 5.10 -26.09
N GLY A 381 -7.99 4.23 -27.06
CA GLY A 381 -6.97 3.17 -26.94
C GLY A 381 -7.23 1.99 -27.89
N ARG A 382 -6.27 1.05 -27.97
CA ARG A 382 -6.42 -0.14 -28.83
C ARG A 382 -7.62 -0.96 -28.37
N GLY A 383 -8.62 -1.10 -29.25
CA GLY A 383 -9.86 -1.84 -28.97
C GLY A 383 -10.93 -1.09 -28.17
N LEU A 384 -10.78 0.24 -27.98
CA LEU A 384 -11.67 1.06 -27.13
C LEU A 384 -12.40 2.18 -27.89
N ILE A 385 -12.41 2.15 -29.22
CA ILE A 385 -13.17 3.11 -30.02
C ILE A 385 -14.65 2.73 -29.98
N ASP A 386 -15.30 3.03 -28.86
CA ASP A 386 -16.76 3.18 -28.77
C ASP A 386 -17.06 4.68 -28.78
N ASN A 387 -16.85 5.31 -29.93
CA ASN A 387 -17.44 6.61 -30.27
C ASN A 387 -17.79 6.55 -31.77
N LYS A 388 -18.96 5.98 -32.06
CA LYS A 388 -19.72 6.26 -33.27
C LYS A 388 -21.09 6.77 -32.86
#